data_AF-A0A9Q7TMF5-F1
#
_entry.id   AF-A0A9Q7TMF5-F1
#
_cell.length_a   1.000
_cell.length_b   1.000
_cell.length_c   1.000
_cell.angle_alpha   90.00
_cell.angle_beta   90.00
_cell.angle_gamma   90.00
#
_symmetry.space_group_name_H-M   'P 1'
#
loop_
_entity.id
_entity.type
_entity.pdbx_description
1 polymer ?
#
loop_
_entity_poly.entity_id
_entity_poly.type
_entity_poly.pdbx_seq_one_letter_code
_entity_poly.pdbx_strand_id
1 'polypeptide(L)'
;MESKLQSLKVTELKQLLTAARLAVSGNKPDLIQRLLENPQATASLGGGEEAASSPAQPPAAPAPVSADPTPTPALALAASEPALSTTTTTQNGAAQTFTTSTSPAEPSEEEGRQTLIVELEKRKARAAKFGQPLGEAERKLERAIKFGLDPTEEAAVSKLTKPLSNPADKRKEKKERREAVVVEKKPEETEDERKEREKREEEEKEKASRRAERFGLKTSGEGEKRKGEEANGGVEKRVKA
;
A
#
# COMPACT_ATOMS: atom_id res chain seq x y z
N MET A 1 -26.31 13.37 -29.89
CA MET A 1 -25.02 13.91 -29.43
C MET A 1 -24.47 13.12 -28.24
N GLU A 2 -25.28 12.79 -27.23
CA GLU A 2 -24.83 12.08 -26.03
C GLU A 2 -24.12 10.74 -26.31
N SER A 3 -24.67 9.86 -27.15
CA SER A 3 -24.06 8.56 -27.45
C SER A 3 -22.65 8.68 -28.06
N LYS A 4 -22.37 9.77 -28.79
CA LYS A 4 -21.05 10.08 -29.36
C LYS A 4 -20.08 10.55 -28.28
N LEU A 5 -20.56 11.22 -27.23
CA LEU A 5 -19.73 11.60 -26.08
C LEU A 5 -19.46 10.40 -25.15
N GLN A 6 -20.42 9.48 -25.03
CA GLN A 6 -20.24 8.25 -24.24
C GLN A 6 -19.20 7.29 -24.84
N SER A 7 -19.03 7.28 -26.17
CA SER A 7 -18.01 6.45 -26.83
C SER A 7 -16.58 7.02 -26.71
N LEU A 8 -16.43 8.33 -26.49
CA LEU A 8 -15.12 8.97 -26.31
C LEU A 8 -14.46 8.53 -25.00
N LYS A 9 -13.12 8.52 -25.02
CA LYS A 9 -12.32 8.23 -23.83
C LYS A 9 -12.33 9.43 -22.89
N VAL A 10 -12.11 9.17 -21.60
CA VAL A 10 -12.03 10.24 -20.58
C VAL A 10 -10.96 11.28 -20.94
N THR A 11 -9.87 10.87 -21.58
CA THR A 11 -8.81 11.76 -22.08
C THR A 11 -9.33 12.74 -23.13
N GLU A 12 -10.13 12.25 -24.09
CA GLU A 12 -10.72 13.06 -25.17
C GLU A 12 -11.79 14.00 -24.61
N LEU A 13 -12.62 13.52 -23.68
CA LEU A 13 -13.61 14.36 -22.97
C LEU A 13 -12.94 15.50 -22.20
N LYS A 14 -11.81 15.22 -21.51
CA LYS A 14 -11.02 16.25 -20.83
C LYS A 14 -10.40 17.24 -21.80
N GLN A 15 -9.95 16.79 -22.98
CA GLN A 15 -9.42 17.68 -24.02
C GLN A 15 -10.49 18.66 -24.53
N LEU A 16 -11.70 18.18 -24.80
CA LEU A 16 -12.83 19.03 -25.21
C LEU A 16 -13.20 20.06 -24.14
N LEU A 17 -13.28 19.62 -22.88
CA LEU A 17 -13.53 20.52 -21.75
C LEU A 17 -12.40 21.55 -21.57
N THR A 18 -11.14 21.15 -21.75
CA THR A 18 -9.98 22.06 -21.68
C THR A 18 -10.00 23.08 -22.82
N ALA A 19 -10.31 22.64 -24.06
CA ALA A 19 -10.45 23.52 -25.21
C ALA A 19 -11.57 24.56 -25.01
N ALA A 20 -12.66 24.15 -24.36
CA ALA A 20 -13.76 25.02 -23.96
C ALA A 20 -13.53 25.80 -22.65
N ARG A 21 -12.35 25.66 -22.00
CA ARG A 21 -12.00 26.26 -20.70
C ARG A 21 -12.98 25.92 -19.57
N LEU A 22 -13.58 24.74 -19.61
CA LEU A 22 -14.46 24.19 -18.58
C LEU A 22 -13.67 23.34 -17.58
N ALA A 23 -14.24 23.14 -16.40
CA ALA A 23 -13.65 22.25 -15.41
C ALA A 23 -13.49 20.82 -15.97
N VAL A 24 -12.38 20.17 -15.65
CA VAL A 24 -12.06 18.78 -16.07
C VAL A 24 -12.14 17.77 -14.92
N SER A 25 -12.70 18.18 -13.78
CA SER A 25 -12.92 17.35 -12.60
C SER A 25 -14.23 16.55 -12.71
N GLY A 26 -14.26 15.39 -12.06
CA GLY A 26 -15.42 14.50 -12.01
C GLY A 26 -15.19 13.16 -12.70
N ASN A 27 -16.20 12.28 -12.58
CA ASN A 27 -16.25 11.00 -13.25
C ASN A 27 -16.61 11.17 -14.74
N LYS A 28 -16.43 10.11 -15.55
CA LYS A 28 -16.80 10.13 -16.98
C LYS A 28 -18.21 10.69 -17.26
N PRO A 29 -19.30 10.29 -16.56
CA PRO A 29 -20.62 10.88 -16.76
C PRO A 29 -20.66 12.39 -16.46
N ASP A 30 -19.95 12.88 -15.43
CA ASP A 30 -19.93 14.31 -15.09
C ASP A 30 -19.27 15.15 -16.19
N LEU A 31 -18.23 14.61 -16.83
CA LEU A 31 -17.57 15.26 -17.96
C LEU A 31 -18.51 15.33 -19.18
N ILE A 32 -19.28 14.27 -19.42
CA ILE A 32 -20.26 14.22 -20.52
C ILE A 32 -21.40 15.20 -20.24
N GLN A 33 -21.94 15.21 -19.03
CA GLN A 33 -23.00 16.12 -18.60
C GLN A 33 -22.58 17.59 -18.80
N ARG A 34 -21.36 17.95 -18.39
CA ARG A 34 -20.83 19.32 -18.57
C ARG A 34 -20.69 19.71 -20.05
N LEU A 35 -20.33 18.77 -20.91
CA LEU A 35 -20.28 18.98 -22.38
C LEU A 35 -21.68 19.10 -23.00
N LEU A 36 -22.68 18.39 -22.46
CA LEU A 36 -24.08 18.51 -22.89
C LEU A 36 -24.70 19.85 -22.47
N GLU A 37 -24.36 20.34 -21.28
CA GLU A 37 -24.77 21.66 -20.78
C GLU A 37 -24.11 22.81 -21.57
N ASN A 38 -22.95 22.55 -22.21
CA ASN A 38 -22.18 23.54 -22.95
C ASN A 38 -21.96 23.10 -24.40
N PRO A 39 -22.95 23.25 -25.29
CA PRO A 39 -22.87 22.76 -26.67
C PRO A 39 -21.70 23.36 -27.46
N GLN A 40 -21.24 24.57 -27.10
CA GLN A 40 -20.05 25.22 -27.67
C GLN A 40 -18.78 24.34 -27.58
N ALA A 41 -18.65 23.54 -26.52
CA ALA A 41 -17.53 22.63 -26.33
C ALA A 41 -17.57 21.41 -27.27
N THR A 42 -18.73 21.13 -27.87
CA THR A 42 -18.96 19.98 -28.77
C THR A 42 -19.19 20.38 -30.22
N ALA A 43 -19.09 21.68 -30.54
CA ALA A 43 -19.24 22.21 -31.89
C ALA A 43 -18.27 21.57 -32.89
N SER A 44 -17.07 21.16 -32.46
CA SER A 44 -16.11 20.45 -33.31
C SER A 44 -16.51 19.00 -33.64
N LEU A 45 -17.46 18.42 -32.92
CA LEU A 45 -17.95 17.04 -33.09
C LEU A 45 -19.30 16.93 -33.79
N GLY A 46 -20.12 17.98 -33.68
CA GLY A 46 -21.38 18.14 -34.40
C GLY A 46 -21.20 19.21 -35.47
N GLY A 47 -20.75 18.81 -36.65
CA GLY A 47 -20.67 19.75 -37.77
C GLY A 47 -22.06 20.26 -38.14
N GLY A 48 -22.25 21.58 -38.04
CA GLY A 48 -23.23 22.38 -38.78
C GLY A 48 -24.61 22.58 -38.14
N GLU A 49 -24.96 23.86 -37.93
CA GLU A 49 -26.27 24.45 -37.57
C GLU A 49 -26.72 24.26 -36.10
N GLU A 50 -26.98 25.29 -35.28
CA GLU A 50 -27.33 26.69 -35.49
C GLU A 50 -26.44 27.65 -34.68
N ALA A 51 -26.14 28.78 -35.33
CA ALA A 51 -25.73 30.01 -34.68
C ALA A 51 -26.97 30.72 -34.10
N ALA A 52 -26.90 31.11 -32.82
CA ALA A 52 -27.68 32.22 -32.27
C ALA A 52 -26.73 33.12 -31.46
N SER A 53 -26.17 34.08 -32.18
CA SER A 53 -25.77 35.44 -31.80
C SER A 53 -25.58 35.81 -30.33
N SER A 54 -24.38 36.29 -29.99
CA SER A 54 -24.19 37.69 -29.60
C SER A 54 -22.70 38.11 -29.62
N PRO A 55 -22.31 39.11 -30.44
CA PRO A 55 -21.01 39.77 -30.38
C PRO A 55 -21.10 41.17 -29.77
N ALA A 56 -20.20 41.50 -28.83
CA ALA A 56 -19.84 42.88 -28.45
C ALA A 56 -18.42 42.84 -27.82
N GLN A 57 -17.36 43.00 -28.62
CA GLN A 57 -16.63 44.26 -28.90
C GLN A 57 -15.42 44.48 -27.94
N PRO A 58 -14.17 44.46 -28.45
CA PRO A 58 -13.03 45.19 -27.88
C PRO A 58 -12.94 46.58 -28.56
N PRO A 59 -12.48 47.64 -27.87
CA PRO A 59 -11.04 47.96 -27.90
C PRO A 59 -10.51 48.73 -26.68
N ALA A 60 -9.28 48.45 -26.24
CA ALA A 60 -8.32 49.47 -25.79
C ALA A 60 -6.98 48.82 -25.42
N ALA A 61 -5.98 49.02 -26.27
CA ALA A 61 -4.58 49.07 -25.85
C ALA A 61 -4.34 50.44 -25.15
N PRO A 62 -3.32 50.57 -24.28
CA PRO A 62 -1.97 50.82 -24.78
C PRO A 62 -0.86 50.06 -24.03
N ALA A 63 0.20 49.71 -24.77
CA ALA A 63 1.55 49.44 -24.24
C ALA A 63 2.30 50.79 -24.03
N PRO A 64 3.61 50.88 -23.68
CA PRO A 64 4.61 49.90 -23.19
C PRO A 64 5.50 50.43 -22.01
N VAL A 65 6.32 49.58 -21.36
CA VAL A 65 7.72 49.82 -20.86
C VAL A 65 8.22 48.49 -20.26
N SER A 66 9.18 47.74 -20.87
CA SER A 66 10.66 47.87 -20.87
C SER A 66 11.36 47.76 -19.50
N ALA A 67 12.14 46.67 -19.33
CA ALA A 67 13.42 46.48 -18.57
C ALA A 67 13.44 45.06 -17.92
N ASP A 68 14.05 44.06 -18.57
CA ASP A 68 15.44 43.53 -18.39
C ASP A 68 15.57 42.42 -17.30
N PRO A 69 16.46 41.41 -17.44
CA PRO A 69 16.46 40.16 -16.67
C PRO A 69 17.63 39.99 -15.65
N THR A 70 17.47 38.98 -14.77
CA THR A 70 18.46 38.22 -13.93
C THR A 70 19.30 38.99 -12.86
N PRO A 71 19.97 38.33 -11.87
CA PRO A 71 19.72 37.09 -11.07
C PRO A 71 19.90 37.27 -9.50
N THR A 72 19.41 36.29 -8.69
CA THR A 72 19.96 35.60 -7.45
C THR A 72 20.86 36.34 -6.40
N PRO A 73 21.05 35.91 -5.11
CA PRO A 73 20.22 35.36 -4.00
C PRO A 73 20.36 36.18 -2.65
N ALA A 74 19.63 35.80 -1.57
CA ALA A 74 20.14 35.54 -0.19
C ALA A 74 19.14 35.79 0.97
N LEU A 75 19.00 34.74 1.81
CA LEU A 75 18.88 34.70 3.29
C LEU A 75 17.84 35.56 4.03
N ALA A 76 16.92 34.91 4.77
CA ALA A 76 16.92 34.85 6.26
C ALA A 76 15.52 34.52 6.86
N LEU A 77 15.52 33.51 7.77
CA LEU A 77 14.62 33.33 8.95
C LEU A 77 13.09 33.21 8.70
N ALA A 78 12.27 32.47 9.46
CA ALA A 78 12.36 31.95 10.82
C ALA A 78 11.46 30.70 10.96
N ALA A 79 11.84 29.84 11.91
CA ALA A 79 11.01 28.79 12.47
C ALA A 79 9.85 29.37 13.29
N SER A 80 8.69 28.72 13.25
CA SER A 80 7.70 28.77 14.33
C SER A 80 7.02 27.41 14.48
N GLU A 81 7.34 26.75 15.60
CA GLU A 81 6.52 25.75 16.27
C GLU A 81 5.14 26.33 16.64
N PRO A 82 4.10 25.51 16.76
CA PRO A 82 3.01 25.80 17.68
C PRO A 82 3.06 24.87 18.88
N ALA A 83 3.28 25.50 20.03
CA ALA A 83 3.25 24.93 21.35
C ALA A 83 1.83 24.58 21.83
N LEU A 84 1.81 23.53 22.63
CA LEU A 84 0.88 23.11 23.68
C LEU A 84 -0.07 24.19 24.22
N SER A 85 -1.35 23.83 24.35
CA SER A 85 -2.27 24.45 25.31
C SER A 85 -3.05 23.37 26.05
N THR A 86 -2.68 23.22 27.31
CA THR A 86 -3.38 22.49 28.37
C THR A 86 -4.45 23.40 28.98
N THR A 87 -5.69 22.95 29.05
CA THR A 87 -6.67 23.48 30.00
C THR A 87 -7.32 22.35 30.77
N THR A 88 -6.91 22.28 32.03
CA THR A 88 -7.44 21.50 33.15
C THR A 88 -8.83 22.01 33.53
N THR A 89 -9.83 21.13 33.57
CA THR A 89 -11.05 21.35 34.38
C THR A 89 -11.34 20.08 35.16
N THR A 90 -11.06 20.15 36.46
CA THR A 90 -11.44 19.21 37.50
C THR A 90 -12.83 19.58 38.00
N GLN A 91 -13.79 18.66 37.89
CA GLN A 91 -14.80 18.45 38.94
C GLN A 91 -15.08 16.97 39.10
N ASN A 92 -15.06 16.58 40.37
CA ASN A 92 -15.15 15.27 40.95
C ASN A 92 -16.54 15.15 41.59
N GLY A 93 -17.25 14.02 41.46
CA GLY A 93 -18.47 13.81 42.24
C GLY A 93 -19.41 12.71 41.76
N ALA A 94 -19.43 11.63 42.54
CA ALA A 94 -20.55 10.70 42.77
C ALA A 94 -20.84 9.61 41.72
N ALA A 95 -20.25 8.45 41.99
CA ALA A 95 -20.92 7.15 42.11
C ALA A 95 -22.21 6.92 41.30
N GLN A 96 -22.10 6.15 40.21
CA GLN A 96 -23.05 5.06 39.96
C GLN A 96 -22.31 3.84 39.41
N THR A 97 -22.29 2.81 40.24
CA THR A 97 -22.03 1.42 39.89
C THR A 97 -23.12 0.95 38.92
N PHE A 98 -22.76 0.72 37.66
CA PHE A 98 -23.51 -0.18 36.79
C PHE A 98 -22.59 -1.31 36.34
N THR A 99 -22.76 -2.43 37.03
CA THR A 99 -22.41 -3.76 36.54
C THR A 99 -23.35 -4.08 35.38
N THR A 100 -22.89 -3.87 34.15
CA THR A 100 -23.46 -4.54 32.98
C THR A 100 -22.42 -5.51 32.45
N SER A 101 -22.57 -6.75 32.90
CA SER A 101 -22.14 -7.93 32.16
C SER A 101 -22.72 -7.83 30.74
N THR A 102 -21.90 -7.44 29.78
CA THR A 102 -22.17 -7.65 28.36
C THR A 102 -21.00 -8.45 27.80
N SER A 103 -21.30 -9.74 27.62
CA SER A 103 -20.86 -10.64 26.56
C SER A 103 -19.86 -10.06 25.55
N PRO A 104 -18.81 -10.80 25.13
CA PRO A 104 -17.89 -10.34 24.12
C PRO A 104 -18.66 -10.09 22.82
N ALA A 105 -18.94 -8.82 22.54
CA ALA A 105 -19.50 -8.40 21.27
C ALA A 105 -18.38 -8.57 20.25
N GLU A 106 -18.60 -9.49 19.32
CA GLU A 106 -17.80 -9.58 18.10
C GLU A 106 -17.71 -8.18 17.48
N PRO A 107 -16.55 -7.77 16.95
CA PRO A 107 -16.45 -6.50 16.24
C PRO A 107 -17.53 -6.50 15.17
N SER A 108 -18.41 -5.50 15.21
CA SER A 108 -19.49 -5.36 14.23
C SER A 108 -18.89 -5.50 12.85
N GLU A 109 -19.50 -6.26 11.95
CA GLU A 109 -18.95 -6.54 10.62
C GLU A 109 -18.51 -5.25 9.89
N GLU A 110 -19.15 -4.12 10.20
CA GLU A 110 -18.76 -2.78 9.73
C GLU A 110 -17.37 -2.33 10.20
N GLU A 111 -16.99 -2.57 11.45
CA GLU A 111 -15.66 -2.24 11.99
C GLU A 111 -14.58 -3.12 11.36
N GLY A 112 -14.89 -4.40 11.12
CA GLY A 112 -14.04 -5.31 10.35
C GLY A 112 -13.79 -4.80 8.93
N ARG A 113 -14.84 -4.30 8.25
CA ARG A 113 -14.71 -3.72 6.91
C ARG A 113 -13.86 -2.44 6.91
N GLN A 114 -14.08 -1.54 7.87
CA GLN A 114 -13.32 -0.28 7.93
C GLN A 114 -11.84 -0.50 8.22
N THR A 115 -11.50 -1.37 9.17
CA THR A 115 -10.09 -1.68 9.49
C THR A 115 -9.35 -2.25 8.27
N LEU A 116 -10.04 -3.03 7.44
CA LEU A 116 -9.48 -3.63 6.24
C LEU A 116 -9.32 -2.65 5.09
N ILE A 117 -10.25 -1.70 4.92
CA ILE A 117 -10.09 -0.58 3.97
C ILE A 117 -8.81 0.18 4.32
N VAL A 118 -8.62 0.52 5.60
CA VAL A 118 -7.42 1.21 6.08
C VAL A 118 -6.16 0.37 5.85
N GLU A 119 -6.20 -0.95 6.06
CA GLU A 119 -5.06 -1.83 5.79
C GLU A 119 -4.73 -1.92 4.30
N LEU A 120 -5.73 -2.07 3.42
CA LEU A 120 -5.53 -2.15 1.98
C LEU A 120 -5.02 -0.83 1.40
N GLU A 121 -5.49 0.31 1.90
CA GLU A 121 -4.93 1.63 1.57
C GLU A 121 -3.46 1.74 2.00
N LYS A 122 -3.14 1.28 3.21
CA LYS A 122 -1.75 1.25 3.71
C LYS A 122 -0.87 0.31 2.87
N ARG A 123 -1.41 -0.80 2.39
CA ARG A 123 -0.72 -1.74 1.50
C ARG A 123 -0.50 -1.13 0.11
N LYS A 124 -1.50 -0.41 -0.42
CA LYS A 124 -1.38 0.38 -1.66
C LYS A 124 -0.29 1.44 -1.55
N ALA A 125 -0.28 2.21 -0.47
CA ALA A 125 0.76 3.22 -0.22
C ALA A 125 2.16 2.60 -0.07
N ARG A 126 2.25 1.43 0.55
CA ARG A 126 3.51 0.67 0.62
C ARG A 126 3.93 0.18 -0.76
N ALA A 127 3.04 -0.45 -1.52
CA ALA A 127 3.34 -0.90 -2.88
C ALA A 127 3.86 0.24 -3.75
N ALA A 128 3.23 1.43 -3.67
CA ALA A 128 3.71 2.64 -4.33
C ALA A 128 5.14 3.02 -3.90
N LYS A 129 5.42 3.04 -2.60
CA LYS A 129 6.76 3.35 -2.06
C LYS A 129 7.84 2.36 -2.51
N PHE A 130 7.48 1.10 -2.71
CA PHE A 130 8.40 0.05 -3.10
C PHE A 130 8.38 -0.26 -4.61
N GLY A 131 7.66 0.55 -5.41
CA GLY A 131 7.56 0.37 -6.86
C GLY A 131 6.87 -0.92 -7.29
N GLN A 132 6.07 -1.54 -6.41
CA GLN A 132 5.27 -2.70 -6.76
C GLN A 132 4.02 -2.27 -7.56
N PRO A 133 3.56 -3.09 -8.52
CA PRO A 133 2.38 -2.78 -9.32
C PRO A 133 1.14 -2.62 -8.42
N LEU A 134 0.49 -1.47 -8.49
CA LEU A 134 -0.65 -1.11 -7.64
C LEU A 134 -1.94 -1.91 -7.95
N GLY A 135 -2.00 -2.57 -9.11
CA GLY A 135 -3.23 -3.16 -9.64
C GLY A 135 -3.85 -4.26 -8.76
N GLU A 136 -3.06 -5.03 -8.02
CA GLU A 136 -3.59 -6.06 -7.12
C GLU A 136 -4.20 -5.46 -5.84
N ALA A 137 -3.56 -4.44 -5.27
CA ALA A 137 -4.05 -3.79 -4.05
C ALA A 137 -5.31 -2.95 -4.34
N GLU A 138 -5.36 -2.26 -5.48
CA GLU A 138 -6.53 -1.50 -5.92
C GLU A 138 -7.74 -2.40 -6.20
N ARG A 139 -7.56 -3.53 -6.90
CA ARG A 139 -8.66 -4.47 -7.13
C ARG A 139 -9.22 -5.05 -5.84
N LYS A 140 -8.36 -5.30 -4.85
CA LYS A 140 -8.79 -5.79 -3.52
C LYS A 140 -9.53 -4.72 -2.74
N LEU A 141 -9.06 -3.48 -2.79
CA LEU A 141 -9.75 -2.33 -2.19
C LEU A 141 -11.14 -2.16 -2.80
N GLU A 142 -11.25 -2.15 -4.13
CA GLU A 142 -12.52 -2.02 -4.83
C GLU A 142 -13.47 -3.18 -4.55
N ARG A 143 -12.94 -4.41 -4.50
CA ARG A 143 -13.75 -5.60 -4.14
C ARG A 143 -14.26 -5.49 -2.71
N ALA A 144 -13.41 -5.13 -1.76
CA ALA A 144 -13.79 -4.95 -0.36
C ALA A 144 -14.88 -3.90 -0.19
N ILE A 145 -14.79 -2.78 -0.92
CA ILE A 145 -15.81 -1.72 -0.92
C ILE A 145 -17.13 -2.20 -1.54
N LYS A 146 -17.06 -2.98 -2.62
CA LYS A 146 -18.22 -3.30 -3.45
C LYS A 146 -18.99 -4.56 -3.02
N PHE A 147 -18.27 -5.58 -2.57
CA PHE A 147 -18.84 -6.90 -2.25
C PHE A 147 -18.55 -7.34 -0.80
N GLY A 148 -17.77 -6.56 -0.05
CA GLY A 148 -17.27 -6.99 1.25
C GLY A 148 -16.13 -7.99 1.11
N LEU A 149 -15.94 -8.79 2.16
CA LEU A 149 -14.71 -9.53 2.37
C LEU A 149 -14.68 -10.88 1.66
N ASP A 150 -13.55 -11.20 1.03
CA ASP A 150 -13.24 -12.57 0.62
C ASP A 150 -12.70 -13.33 1.85
N PRO A 151 -13.17 -14.56 2.13
CA PRO A 151 -12.81 -15.31 3.35
C PRO A 151 -11.30 -15.56 3.47
N THR A 152 -10.59 -15.53 2.35
CA THR A 152 -9.13 -15.71 2.29
C THR A 152 -8.38 -14.47 2.78
N GLU A 153 -8.86 -13.26 2.46
CA GLU A 153 -8.27 -11.99 2.91
C GLU A 153 -8.59 -11.77 4.40
N GLU A 154 -9.82 -12.08 4.82
CA GLU A 154 -10.24 -12.05 6.22
C GLU A 154 -9.37 -12.93 7.11
N ALA A 155 -9.08 -14.15 6.66
CA ALA A 155 -8.18 -15.06 7.36
C ALA A 155 -6.74 -14.55 7.39
N ALA A 156 -6.27 -13.86 6.34
CA ALA A 156 -4.92 -13.29 6.31
C ALA A 156 -4.76 -12.14 7.30
N VAL A 157 -5.74 -11.24 7.36
CA VAL A 157 -5.77 -10.12 8.31
C VAL A 157 -5.93 -10.63 9.74
N SER A 158 -6.82 -11.60 9.96
CA SER A 158 -7.02 -12.25 11.27
C SER A 158 -5.78 -13.00 11.76
N LYS A 159 -4.97 -13.57 10.86
CA LYS A 159 -3.68 -14.18 11.20
C LYS A 159 -2.63 -13.13 11.58
N LEU A 160 -2.73 -11.92 11.03
CA LEU A 160 -1.81 -10.82 11.32
C LEU A 160 -2.12 -10.13 12.65
N THR A 161 -3.41 -10.05 13.02
CA THR A 161 -3.86 -9.51 14.32
C THR A 161 -3.71 -10.50 15.46
N LYS A 162 -3.63 -11.81 15.17
CA LYS A 162 -3.31 -12.82 16.19
C LYS A 162 -1.89 -12.65 16.73
N PRO A 163 -1.70 -12.62 18.07
CA PRO A 163 -0.37 -12.57 18.65
C PRO A 163 0.42 -13.81 18.21
N LEU A 164 1.68 -13.60 17.83
CA LEU A 164 2.60 -14.68 17.51
C LEU A 164 2.69 -15.63 18.72
N SER A 165 2.39 -16.92 18.50
CA SER A 165 2.42 -17.90 19.56
C SER A 165 3.80 -17.96 20.23
N ASN A 166 3.78 -18.08 21.56
CA ASN A 166 4.99 -18.12 22.36
C ASN A 166 5.88 -19.31 21.94
N PRO A 167 7.21 -19.16 22.00
CA PRO A 167 8.14 -20.21 21.58
C PRO A 167 8.01 -21.51 22.39
N ALA A 168 7.44 -21.45 23.61
CA ALA A 168 7.14 -22.61 24.44
C ALA A 168 5.99 -23.45 23.86
N ASP A 169 4.94 -22.81 23.32
CA ASP A 169 3.79 -23.49 22.73
C ASP A 169 4.15 -24.09 21.37
N LYS A 170 4.98 -23.41 20.57
CA LYS A 170 5.55 -23.97 19.33
C LYS A 170 6.40 -25.22 19.58
N ARG A 171 7.05 -25.35 20.74
CA ARG A 171 7.82 -26.56 21.08
C ARG A 171 6.92 -27.74 21.45
N LYS A 172 5.78 -27.50 22.09
CA LYS A 172 4.78 -28.55 22.38
C LYS A 172 4.09 -29.01 21.11
N GLU A 173 3.61 -28.07 20.29
CA GLU A 173 2.98 -28.35 19.00
C GLU A 173 3.92 -29.08 18.02
N LYS A 174 5.22 -28.72 17.99
CA LYS A 174 6.23 -29.43 17.19
C LYS A 174 6.56 -30.83 17.73
N LYS A 175 6.38 -31.07 19.03
CA LYS A 175 6.58 -32.41 19.63
C LYS A 175 5.40 -33.32 19.28
N GLU A 176 4.18 -32.83 19.40
CA GLU A 176 2.95 -33.55 19.02
C GLU A 176 2.88 -33.83 17.51
N ARG A 177 3.28 -32.85 16.68
CA ARG A 177 3.33 -33.04 15.22
C ARG A 177 4.48 -33.97 14.77
N ARG A 178 5.52 -34.15 15.58
CA ARG A 178 6.58 -35.15 15.31
C ARG A 178 6.17 -36.56 15.70
N GLU A 179 5.29 -36.72 16.69
CA GLU A 179 4.68 -38.01 17.03
C GLU A 179 3.62 -38.43 15.99
N ALA A 180 2.90 -37.49 15.37
CA ALA A 180 1.90 -37.81 14.34
C ALA A 180 2.46 -38.08 12.93
N VAL A 181 3.70 -37.68 12.61
CA VAL A 181 4.26 -37.71 11.22
C VAL A 181 5.09 -38.97 10.92
N VAL A 182 5.16 -39.96 11.82
CA VAL A 182 5.91 -41.21 11.55
C VAL A 182 5.16 -42.16 10.58
N VAL A 183 3.91 -41.90 10.20
CA VAL A 183 3.10 -42.86 9.41
C VAL A 183 2.71 -42.41 7.99
N GLU A 184 2.93 -41.16 7.57
CA GLU A 184 2.50 -40.73 6.23
C GLU A 184 3.63 -40.51 5.23
N LYS A 185 3.54 -41.28 4.15
CA LYS A 185 4.45 -41.37 3.01
C LYS A 185 4.72 -40.00 2.37
N LYS A 186 6.01 -39.74 2.07
CA LYS A 186 6.43 -38.69 1.12
C LYS A 186 5.67 -38.87 -0.20
N PRO A 187 4.95 -37.86 -0.72
CA PRO A 187 4.62 -37.83 -2.14
C PRO A 187 5.91 -37.57 -2.92
N GLU A 188 6.15 -38.35 -3.98
CA GLU A 188 7.21 -38.08 -4.94
C GLU A 188 6.88 -36.75 -5.64
N GLU A 189 7.66 -35.71 -5.36
CA GLU A 189 7.65 -34.45 -6.14
C GLU A 189 8.05 -34.78 -7.58
N THR A 190 7.26 -34.29 -8.54
CA THR A 190 7.57 -34.40 -9.97
C THR A 190 8.84 -33.61 -10.32
N GLU A 191 9.61 -34.04 -11.32
CA GLU A 191 10.91 -33.42 -11.65
C GLU A 191 10.82 -31.91 -11.97
N ASP A 192 9.68 -31.43 -12.45
CA ASP A 192 9.44 -30.02 -12.74
C ASP A 192 9.32 -29.16 -11.46
N GLU A 193 8.69 -29.69 -10.41
CA GLU A 193 8.53 -29.02 -9.12
C GLU A 193 9.87 -28.91 -8.39
N ARG A 194 10.73 -29.92 -8.56
CA ARG A 194 12.11 -29.92 -8.04
C ARG A 194 12.99 -28.86 -8.73
N LYS A 195 12.84 -28.70 -10.05
CA LYS A 195 13.56 -27.67 -10.82
C LYS A 195 13.10 -26.25 -10.47
N GLU A 196 11.81 -26.04 -10.27
CA GLU A 196 11.28 -24.72 -9.87
C GLU A 196 11.78 -24.33 -8.47
N ARG A 197 11.85 -25.29 -7.55
CA ARG A 197 12.42 -25.08 -6.22
C ARG A 197 13.92 -24.74 -6.27
N GLU A 198 14.68 -25.44 -7.11
CA GLU A 198 16.11 -25.19 -7.29
C GLU A 198 16.37 -23.80 -7.88
N LYS A 199 15.58 -23.39 -8.87
CA LYS A 199 15.63 -22.05 -9.45
C LYS A 199 15.33 -20.96 -8.39
N ARG A 200 14.33 -21.19 -7.54
CA ARG A 200 14.00 -20.27 -6.45
C ARG A 200 15.12 -20.19 -5.40
N GLU A 201 15.75 -21.31 -5.06
CA GLU A 201 16.88 -21.35 -4.14
C GLU A 201 18.12 -20.66 -4.73
N GLU A 202 18.33 -20.72 -6.05
CA GLU A 202 19.42 -20.02 -6.74
C GLU A 202 19.18 -18.50 -6.77
N GLU A 203 17.96 -18.06 -7.09
CA GLU A 203 17.58 -16.65 -7.02
C GLU A 203 17.72 -16.08 -5.60
N GLU A 204 17.38 -16.87 -4.57
CA GLU A 204 17.57 -16.49 -3.17
C GLU A 204 19.06 -16.42 -2.79
N LYS A 205 19.88 -17.36 -3.26
CA LYS A 205 21.34 -17.36 -3.06
C LYS A 205 22.01 -16.18 -3.75
N GLU A 206 21.60 -15.80 -4.96
CA GLU A 206 22.17 -14.62 -5.63
C GLU A 206 21.79 -13.33 -4.87
N LYS A 207 20.55 -13.23 -4.40
CA LYS A 207 20.08 -12.08 -3.60
C LYS A 207 20.75 -12.02 -2.23
N ALA A 208 21.01 -13.19 -1.63
CA ALA A 208 21.78 -13.32 -0.39
C ALA A 208 23.25 -12.95 -0.62
N SER A 209 23.84 -13.35 -1.74
CA SER A 209 25.20 -12.96 -2.14
C SER A 209 25.31 -11.45 -2.36
N ARG A 210 24.39 -10.85 -3.12
CA ARG A 210 24.32 -9.38 -3.30
C ARG A 210 24.12 -8.64 -1.98
N ARG A 211 23.33 -9.19 -1.06
CA ARG A 211 23.18 -8.62 0.30
C ARG A 211 24.48 -8.77 1.09
N ALA A 212 25.12 -9.93 1.04
CA ALA A 212 26.38 -10.18 1.73
C ALA A 212 27.49 -9.24 1.23
N GLU A 213 27.57 -9.04 -0.08
CA GLU A 213 28.49 -8.08 -0.71
C GLU A 213 28.17 -6.63 -0.29
N ARG A 214 26.88 -6.25 -0.33
CA ARG A 214 26.43 -4.91 0.10
C ARG A 214 26.69 -4.63 1.58
N PHE A 215 26.68 -5.66 2.42
CA PHE A 215 26.94 -5.55 3.85
C PHE A 215 28.40 -5.88 4.22
N GLY A 216 29.28 -6.10 3.24
CA GLY A 216 30.67 -6.44 3.50
C GLY A 216 30.86 -7.77 4.24
N LEU A 217 29.83 -8.62 4.33
CA LEU A 217 29.93 -10.02 4.72
C LEU A 217 30.53 -10.78 3.52
N LYS A 218 31.77 -10.48 3.16
CA LYS A 218 32.50 -11.40 2.28
C LYS A 218 32.48 -12.75 2.97
N THR A 219 32.05 -13.77 2.22
CA THR A 219 32.23 -15.19 2.48
C THR A 219 33.72 -15.50 2.52
N SER A 220 34.45 -14.97 3.50
CA SER A 220 35.69 -15.55 4.00
C SER A 220 35.28 -16.76 4.82
N GLY A 221 35.14 -17.92 4.17
CA GLY A 221 34.62 -19.10 4.83
C GLY A 221 34.76 -20.43 4.12
N GLU A 222 35.22 -20.49 2.87
CA GLU A 222 35.93 -21.67 2.38
C GLU A 222 37.42 -21.50 2.76
N GLY A 223 37.73 -21.61 4.06
CA GLY A 223 39.10 -21.36 4.51
C GLY A 223 39.39 -21.13 5.99
N GLU A 224 38.50 -21.42 6.96
CA GLU A 224 38.91 -21.38 8.38
C GLU A 224 38.19 -22.40 9.27
N LYS A 225 38.41 -23.69 8.96
CA LYS A 225 38.48 -24.69 10.02
C LYS A 225 39.76 -24.42 10.80
N ARG A 226 39.72 -23.67 11.92
CA ARG A 226 40.68 -23.73 13.06
C ARG A 226 40.43 -22.62 14.09
N LYS A 227 39.43 -22.81 14.96
CA LYS A 227 39.49 -22.53 16.42
C LYS A 227 38.08 -22.62 17.00
N GLY A 228 37.81 -23.68 17.73
CA GLY A 228 36.54 -23.87 18.41
C GLY A 228 36.30 -25.27 18.97
N GLU A 229 37.21 -26.22 18.73
CA GLU A 229 37.07 -27.61 19.16
C GLU A 229 38.28 -28.07 19.99
N GLU A 230 38.62 -27.35 21.06
CA GLU A 230 39.49 -27.86 22.12
C GLU A 230 39.10 -27.22 23.47
N ALA A 231 37.93 -27.59 23.99
CA ALA A 231 37.59 -27.30 25.38
C ALA A 231 36.50 -28.24 25.95
N ASN A 232 36.41 -29.51 25.52
CA ASN A 232 35.58 -30.48 26.25
C ASN A 232 35.89 -31.96 25.93
N GLY A 233 37.07 -32.46 26.31
CA GLY A 233 37.38 -33.87 26.05
C GLY A 233 38.69 -34.37 26.65
N GLY A 234 38.96 -34.08 27.93
CA GLY A 234 40.24 -34.47 28.52
C GLY A 234 40.28 -34.51 30.05
N VAL A 235 39.29 -35.15 30.68
CA VAL A 235 39.45 -35.62 32.08
C VAL A 235 39.10 -37.11 32.12
N GLU A 236 39.88 -37.92 31.39
CA GLU A 236 39.93 -39.36 31.63
C GLU A 236 40.78 -39.63 32.87
N LYS A 237 40.08 -40.04 33.93
CA LYS A 237 40.64 -40.85 35.02
C LYS A 237 41.44 -42.02 34.43
N ARG A 238 42.77 -42.01 34.56
CA ARG A 238 43.56 -43.25 34.64
C ARG A 238 44.67 -43.13 35.68
N VAL A 239 44.39 -43.80 36.81
CA VAL A 239 45.24 -44.82 37.45
C VAL A 239 46.75 -44.61 37.36
N LYS A 240 47.35 -44.30 38.51
CA LYS A 240 48.73 -44.62 38.87
C LYS A 240 48.68 -45.01 40.36
N ALA A 241 48.64 -46.30 40.68
CA ALA A 241 49.81 -47.19 40.82
C ALA A 241 50.81 -46.62 41.83
#